data_AF-A0A843XNY3-F1
#
_entry.id   AF-A0A843XNY3-F1
#
_cell.length_a   1.000
_cell.length_b   1.000
_cell.length_c   1.000
_cell.angle_alpha   90.00
_cell.angle_beta   90.00
_cell.angle_gamma   90.00
#
_symmetry.space_group_name_H-M   'P 1'
#
loop_
_entity.id
_entity.type
_entity.pdbx_description
1 polymer ?
#
loop_
_entity_poly.entity_id
_entity_poly.type
_entity_poly.pdbx_seq_one_letter_code
_entity_poly.pdbx_strand_id
1 'polypeptide(L)'
;MHVADAQNTPSDWVNLHNATRCSVGVAPVSWDNTVAAYAWWYANQRIGDCQLKHSGGPYGENLFVGWGRELSVADAVKAWVDERQHYNCRSNSCASEQ
;
A
#
# COMPACT_ATOMS: atom_id res chain seq x y z
N MET A 1 6.98 19.59 -19.54
CA MET A 1 6.05 18.81 -18.69
C MET A 1 6.88 18.29 -17.52
N HIS A 2 6.90 19.03 -16.40
CA HIS A 2 7.68 18.63 -15.22
C HIS A 2 6.82 17.64 -14.44
N VAL A 3 7.15 16.36 -14.56
CA VAL A 3 6.66 15.34 -13.63
C VAL A 3 7.43 15.58 -12.34
N ALA A 4 6.75 16.11 -11.32
CA ALA A 4 7.32 16.16 -9.99
C ALA A 4 7.42 14.71 -9.49
N ASP A 5 8.62 14.24 -9.20
CA ASP A 5 8.92 12.97 -8.53
C ASP A 5 8.45 12.99 -7.07
N ALA A 6 7.16 13.29 -6.84
CA ALA A 6 6.58 13.39 -5.51
C ALA A 6 6.43 11.99 -4.90
N GLN A 7 7.52 11.48 -4.31
CA GLN A 7 7.56 10.33 -3.40
C GLN A 7 6.82 9.08 -3.91
N ASN A 8 6.97 8.72 -5.18
CA ASN A 8 6.37 7.51 -5.76
C ASN A 8 7.41 6.61 -6.43
N THR A 9 8.65 6.66 -5.95
CA THR A 9 9.72 5.79 -6.45
C THR A 9 9.64 4.40 -5.81
N PRO A 10 10.21 3.36 -6.45
CA PRO A 10 10.40 2.05 -5.83
C PRO A 10 11.05 2.12 -4.43
N SER A 11 12.01 3.03 -4.27
CA SER A 11 12.70 3.23 -2.99
C SER A 11 11.78 3.83 -1.93
N ASP A 12 10.88 4.75 -2.28
CA ASP A 12 9.92 5.31 -1.31
C ASP A 12 8.98 4.23 -0.76
N TRP A 13 8.44 3.40 -1.65
CA TRP A 13 7.61 2.25 -1.30
C TRP A 13 8.33 1.31 -0.33
N VAL A 14 9.54 0.86 -0.68
CA VAL A 14 10.29 -0.09 0.15
C VAL A 14 10.73 0.53 1.46
N ASN A 15 11.22 1.76 1.46
CA ASN A 15 11.74 2.42 2.66
C ASN A 15 10.63 2.66 3.69
N LEU A 16 9.46 3.15 3.26
CA LEU A 16 8.34 3.40 4.16
C LEU A 16 7.76 2.09 4.73
N HIS A 17 7.65 1.05 3.91
CA HIS A 17 7.26 -0.28 4.41
C HIS A 17 8.27 -0.83 5.41
N ASN A 18 9.57 -0.75 5.10
CA ASN A 18 10.62 -1.29 5.97
C ASN A 18 10.76 -0.51 7.28
N ALA A 19 10.53 0.80 7.28
CA ALA A 19 10.47 1.59 8.51
C ALA A 19 9.35 1.10 9.44
N THR A 20 8.15 0.88 8.90
CA THR A 20 7.02 0.32 9.67
C THR A 20 7.31 -1.09 10.16
N ARG A 21 7.80 -1.99 9.30
CA ARG A 21 8.11 -3.39 9.67
C ARG A 21 9.17 -3.46 10.76
N CYS A 22 10.20 -2.62 10.67
CA CYS A 22 11.23 -2.49 11.70
C CYS A 22 10.63 -2.09 13.06
N SER A 23 9.68 -1.15 13.08
CA SER A 23 9.03 -0.68 14.33
C SER A 23 8.29 -1.79 15.11
N VAL A 24 7.93 -2.88 14.44
CA VAL A 24 7.24 -4.05 15.02
C VAL A 24 8.09 -5.33 14.99
N GLY A 25 9.38 -5.23 14.68
CA GLY A 25 10.32 -6.37 14.71
C GLY A 25 10.14 -7.38 13.59
N VAL A 26 9.55 -6.99 12.45
CA VAL A 26 9.33 -7.86 11.29
C VAL A 26 10.44 -7.65 10.25
N ALA A 27 10.93 -8.73 9.63
CA ALA A 27 12.00 -8.69 8.63
C ALA A 27 11.66 -7.78 7.44
N PRO A 28 12.63 -7.05 6.85
CA PRO A 28 12.37 -6.13 5.74
C PRO A 28 11.95 -6.86 4.45
N VAL A 29 11.38 -6.11 3.52
CA VAL A 29 11.04 -6.54 2.15
C VAL A 29 11.92 -5.82 1.13
N SER A 30 11.96 -6.36 -0.09
CA SER A 30 12.64 -5.78 -1.25
C SER A 30 11.65 -5.52 -2.39
N TRP A 31 12.02 -4.61 -3.29
CA TRP A 31 11.24 -4.35 -4.50
C TRP A 31 11.31 -5.53 -5.47
N ASP A 32 10.17 -5.87 -6.08
CA ASP A 32 10.08 -6.85 -7.17
C ASP A 32 9.39 -6.19 -8.37
N ASN A 33 10.09 -6.13 -9.51
CA ASN A 33 9.59 -5.49 -10.72
C ASN A 33 8.38 -6.22 -11.33
N THR A 34 8.25 -7.52 -11.12
CA THR A 34 7.10 -8.32 -11.57
C THR A 34 5.85 -7.94 -10.78
N VAL A 35 5.98 -7.85 -9.45
CA VAL A 35 4.87 -7.43 -8.57
C VAL A 35 4.49 -5.98 -8.85
N ALA A 36 5.47 -5.10 -9.06
CA ALA A 36 5.23 -3.71 -9.41
C ALA A 36 4.48 -3.55 -10.75
N ALA A 37 4.88 -4.31 -11.77
CA ALA A 37 4.19 -4.33 -13.07
C ALA A 37 2.74 -4.82 -12.93
N TYR A 38 2.52 -5.85 -12.11
CA TYR A 38 1.17 -6.35 -11.81
C TYR A 38 0.31 -5.29 -11.11
N ALA A 39 0.83 -4.64 -10.06
CA ALA A 39 0.12 -3.59 -9.33
C ALA A 39 -0.23 -2.40 -10.23
N TRP A 40 0.71 -1.98 -11.09
CA TRP A 40 0.46 -0.91 -12.07
C TRP A 40 -0.63 -1.30 -13.06
N TRP A 41 -0.57 -2.51 -13.63
CA TRP A 41 -1.60 -3.01 -14.55
C TRP A 41 -2.98 -3.03 -13.87
N TYR A 42 -3.06 -3.52 -12.63
CA TYR A 42 -4.34 -3.62 -11.92
C TYR A 42 -4.91 -2.25 -11.53
N ALA A 43 -4.07 -1.32 -11.08
CA ALA A 43 -4.49 0.04 -10.78
C ALA A 43 -5.10 0.74 -12.02
N ASN A 44 -4.54 0.50 -13.22
CA ASN A 44 -5.11 1.02 -14.46
C ASN A 44 -6.49 0.43 -14.80
N GLN A 45 -6.82 -0.79 -14.36
CA GLN A 45 -8.17 -1.36 -14.51
C GLN A 45 -9.21 -0.66 -13.62
N ARG A 46 -8.77 -0.02 -12.53
CA ARG A 46 -9.63 0.65 -11.54
C ARG A 46 -9.66 2.17 -11.68
N ILE A 47 -8.87 2.76 -12.57
CA ILE A 47 -8.83 4.23 -12.71
C ILE A 47 -10.20 4.82 -13.12
N GLY A 48 -11.03 4.05 -13.84
CA GLY A 48 -12.34 4.50 -14.30
C GLY A 48 -13.46 4.42 -13.24
N ASP A 49 -13.36 3.51 -12.28
CA ASP A 49 -14.38 3.28 -11.25
C ASP A 49 -13.94 3.68 -9.84
N CYS A 50 -12.63 3.79 -9.63
CA CYS A 50 -11.97 4.08 -8.35
C CYS A 50 -12.41 3.12 -7.22
N GLN A 51 -12.84 1.91 -7.55
CA GLN A 51 -13.32 0.93 -6.57
C GLN A 51 -12.15 0.20 -5.91
N LEU A 52 -12.20 0.10 -4.59
CA LEU A 52 -11.29 -0.74 -3.78
C LEU A 52 -11.72 -2.20 -3.83
N LYS A 53 -11.74 -2.79 -5.03
CA LYS A 53 -12.06 -4.20 -5.24
C LYS A 53 -10.77 -4.98 -5.42
N HIS A 54 -10.58 -6.03 -4.64
CA HIS A 54 -9.39 -6.88 -4.78
C HIS A 54 -9.31 -7.60 -6.13
N SER A 55 -8.10 -7.74 -6.66
CA SER A 55 -7.86 -8.41 -7.95
C SER A 55 -8.15 -9.91 -7.93
N GLY A 56 -8.02 -10.55 -6.77
CA GLY A 56 -8.02 -12.02 -6.66
C GLY A 56 -6.80 -12.67 -7.32
N GLY A 57 -5.74 -11.90 -7.56
CA GLY A 57 -4.51 -12.35 -8.19
C GLY A 57 -3.62 -13.23 -7.30
N PRO A 58 -2.42 -13.59 -7.79
CA PRO A 58 -1.51 -14.49 -7.09
C PRO A 58 -0.70 -13.81 -5.97
N TYR A 59 -0.81 -12.49 -5.81
CA TYR A 59 -0.05 -11.70 -4.83
C TYR A 59 -0.97 -11.19 -3.71
N GLY A 60 -0.40 -10.98 -2.52
CA GLY A 60 -1.06 -10.17 -1.49
C GLY A 60 -1.24 -8.73 -1.99
N GLU A 61 -2.32 -8.07 -1.57
CA GLU A 61 -2.73 -6.79 -2.16
C GLU A 61 -3.27 -5.83 -1.10
N ASN A 62 -2.78 -4.59 -1.12
CA ASN A 62 -3.40 -3.44 -0.48
C ASN A 62 -3.81 -2.44 -1.55
N LEU A 63 -4.98 -1.83 -1.40
CA LEU A 63 -5.50 -0.80 -2.31
C LEU A 63 -5.67 0.52 -1.56
N PHE A 64 -5.45 1.63 -2.26
CA PHE A 64 -5.64 2.96 -1.71
C PHE A 64 -6.16 3.88 -2.81
N VAL A 65 -7.16 4.69 -2.47
CA VAL A 65 -7.73 5.70 -3.35
C VAL A 65 -7.96 6.97 -2.53
N GLY A 66 -7.83 8.13 -3.17
CA GLY A 66 -8.19 9.38 -2.54
C GLY A 66 -8.41 10.49 -3.56
N TRP A 67 -8.88 11.63 -3.06
CA TRP A 67 -9.44 12.71 -3.88
C TRP A 67 -8.97 14.07 -3.37
N GLY A 68 -9.05 15.11 -4.22
CA GLY A 68 -8.91 16.51 -3.81
C GLY A 68 -7.48 17.02 -3.65
N ARG A 69 -6.45 16.17 -3.78
CA ARG A 69 -5.04 16.55 -3.89
C ARG A 69 -4.19 15.42 -4.47
N GLU A 70 -2.95 15.74 -4.81
CA GLU A 70 -1.92 14.73 -5.06
C GLU A 70 -1.62 13.93 -3.79
N LEU A 71 -1.59 12.61 -3.92
CA LEU A 71 -1.35 11.66 -2.82
C LEU A 71 0.05 11.06 -2.98
N SER A 72 0.76 10.98 -1.86
CA SER A 72 2.09 10.40 -1.79
C SER A 72 2.05 8.93 -1.37
N VAL A 73 3.16 8.22 -1.54
CA VAL A 73 3.32 6.86 -0.95
C VAL A 73 3.20 6.90 0.58
N ALA A 74 3.67 7.98 1.22
CA ALA A 74 3.51 8.15 2.66
C ALA A 74 2.04 8.21 3.09
N ASP A 75 1.17 8.84 2.30
CA ASP A 75 -0.28 8.86 2.57
C ASP A 75 -0.88 7.45 2.54
N ALA A 76 -0.54 6.66 1.51
CA ALA A 76 -1.04 5.30 1.35
C ALA A 76 -0.52 4.37 2.47
N VAL A 77 0.79 4.37 2.71
CA VAL A 77 1.40 3.54 3.76
C VAL A 77 0.87 3.93 5.13
N LYS A 78 0.70 5.23 5.40
CA LYS A 78 0.12 5.68 6.67
C LYS A 78 -1.31 5.16 6.85
N ALA A 79 -2.15 5.27 5.83
CA ALA A 79 -3.53 4.78 5.90
C ALA A 79 -3.59 3.28 6.26
N TRP A 80 -2.78 2.45 5.59
CA TRP A 80 -2.73 1.02 5.89
C TRP A 80 -2.14 0.71 7.28
N VAL A 81 -1.14 1.47 7.73
CA VAL A 81 -0.54 1.26 9.06
C VAL A 81 -1.49 1.68 10.18
N ASP A 82 -2.30 2.72 9.96
CA ASP A 82 -3.26 3.21 10.95
C ASP A 82 -4.35 2.16 11.24
N GLU A 83 -4.60 1.19 10.33
CA GLU A 83 -5.47 0.02 10.57
C GLU A 83 -5.01 -0.83 11.76
N ARG A 84 -3.75 -0.69 12.20
CA ARG A 84 -3.23 -1.35 13.42
C ARG A 84 -4.10 -1.13 14.65
N GLN A 85 -4.83 0.00 14.73
CA GLN A 85 -5.73 0.29 15.84
C GLN A 85 -6.89 -0.71 15.94
N HIS A 86 -7.18 -1.41 14.83
CA HIS A 86 -8.20 -2.44 14.72
C HIS A 86 -7.62 -3.86 14.78
N TYR A 87 -6.31 -4.00 14.97
CA TYR A 87 -5.64 -5.30 15.00
C TYR A 87 -5.24 -5.71 16.43
N ASN A 88 -5.63 -6.91 16.86
CA ASN A 88 -5.21 -7.49 18.12
C ASN A 88 -4.05 -8.47 17.89
N CYS A 89 -2.83 -8.04 18.24
CA CYS A 89 -1.62 -8.86 18.09
C CYS A 89 -1.63 -10.15 18.92
N ARG A 90 -2.34 -10.19 20.07
CA ARG A 90 -2.34 -11.38 20.95
C ARG A 90 -3.20 -12.51 20.37
N SER A 91 -4.34 -12.16 19.78
CA SER A 91 -5.25 -13.13 19.16
C SER A 91 -5.04 -13.29 17.65
N ASN A 92 -4.14 -12.51 17.05
CA ASN A 92 -3.89 -12.47 15.61
C ASN A 92 -5.22 -12.27 14.82
N SER A 93 -6.03 -11.32 15.28
CA SER A 93 -7.38 -11.09 14.75
C SER A 93 -7.66 -9.60 14.58
N CYS A 94 -8.41 -9.25 13.55
CA CYS A 94 -8.94 -7.90 13.36
C CYS A 94 -10.26 -7.73 14.12
N ALA A 95 -10.59 -6.50 14.50
CA ALA A 95 -11.94 -6.14 14.90
C ALA A 95 -12.91 -6.49 13.77
N SER A 96 -14.07 -7.05 14.12
CA SER A 96 -15.17 -7.21 13.16
C SER A 96 -15.59 -5.84 12.65
N GLU A 97 -15.83 -5.70 11.34
CA GLU A 97 -16.23 -4.48 10.60
C GLU A 97 -15.09 -3.65 9.96
N GLN A 98 -14.28 -4.29 9.13
CA GLN A 98 -13.63 -3.65 7.96
C GLN A 98 -14.21 -4.24 6.68
#